data_AF-A0A5B8KFD9-F1
#
_entry.id   AF-A0A5B8KFD9-F1
#
_cell.length_a   1.000
_cell.length_b   1.000
_cell.length_c   1.000
_cell.angle_alpha   90.00
_cell.angle_beta   90.00
_cell.angle_gamma   90.00
#
_symmetry.space_group_name_H-M   'P 1'
#
loop_
_entity.id
_entity.type
_entity.pdbx_description
1 polymer ?
#
loop_
_entity_poly.entity_id
_entity_poly.type
_entity_poly.pdbx_seq_one_letter_code
_entity_poly.pdbx_strand_id
1 'polypeptide(L)'
;MAKRSKVRATPTSRPRPAPPTARRRLGPLALLLAAAALTIIGAAQLHSVWSKLPGPSLKRLDWDAFWDAQDEIAGRAQEGSILVIISRHFTRALHEPDRLPVLIDDARAGAARLPHTHLGRLQLAALTMLGLERDGTPAAQWWPRLRVYLEGLDNASFPHFMPDLIEAEASILTQLGLRPGPARRAALGQVGSAHGPLLQYFVRQMHAVAAERRRAGDEASADRCQRIVCRLLREWVLAPGPAGLRLLAAELLADTLDEAADPSAASTAVTIARKCRAWRSAYRGSAAAIASPPPALRIVGDPTCAWSVTPSLLSWLALAAWTASAAAAVGLLALLTGVFWIKTGTSPRRGSRQLVAAVLAAVMIVLVGWQATVWAPDLVAADFQRIESDQLGLPRMPFIAALVGWLLAGLAALLGGRNAQPKQPVGRSAAITWLVLSVLLLPLVFAADIFRREYDAGLAYPLNEQLSQIADPNADGLLDELRAWHP
;
A
#
# COMPACT_ATOMS: atom_id res chain seq x y z
N MET A 1 -63.18 80.60 19.95
CA MET A 1 -62.18 80.73 18.86
C MET A 1 -60.80 80.90 19.46
N ALA A 2 -59.95 79.86 19.43
CA ALA A 2 -58.57 79.92 19.92
C ALA A 2 -57.62 79.53 18.78
N LYS A 3 -56.76 80.48 18.35
CA LYS A 3 -55.75 80.28 17.29
C LYS A 3 -54.56 79.50 17.86
N ARG A 4 -54.36 78.26 17.42
CA ARG A 4 -53.12 77.49 17.64
C ARG A 4 -52.01 78.03 16.74
N SER A 5 -51.01 78.64 17.35
CA SER A 5 -49.72 78.98 16.75
C SER A 5 -48.92 77.70 16.45
N LYS A 6 -48.61 77.46 15.16
CA LYS A 6 -47.68 76.41 14.71
C LYS A 6 -46.24 76.94 14.84
N VAL A 7 -45.54 76.54 15.88
CA VAL A 7 -44.08 76.72 16.00
C VAL A 7 -43.39 75.75 15.04
N ARG A 8 -42.71 76.29 14.03
CA ARG A 8 -41.93 75.56 13.02
C ARG A 8 -40.57 75.22 13.63
N ALA A 9 -40.33 73.94 13.96
CA ALA A 9 -39.04 73.47 14.46
C ALA A 9 -37.97 73.54 13.36
N THR A 10 -36.87 74.21 13.66
CA THR A 10 -35.65 74.31 12.83
C THR A 10 -34.96 72.94 12.74
N PRO A 11 -34.50 72.49 11.57
CA PRO A 11 -33.79 71.22 11.43
C PRO A 11 -32.40 71.34 12.06
N THR A 12 -32.17 70.61 13.15
CA THR A 12 -30.84 70.42 13.73
C THR A 12 -29.98 69.61 12.78
N SER A 13 -28.98 70.26 12.16
CA SER A 13 -27.95 69.61 11.35
C SER A 13 -27.19 68.60 12.20
N ARG A 14 -27.42 67.30 11.96
CA ARG A 14 -26.67 66.23 12.64
C ARG A 14 -25.18 66.34 12.27
N PRO A 15 -24.26 66.27 13.25
CA PRO A 15 -22.83 66.28 12.98
C PRO A 15 -22.44 65.11 12.08
N ARG A 16 -21.67 65.41 11.03
CA ARG A 16 -21.14 64.43 10.07
C ARG A 16 -20.20 63.48 10.84
N PRO A 17 -20.45 62.16 10.87
CA PRO A 17 -19.61 61.23 11.61
C PRO A 17 -18.18 61.25 11.05
N ALA A 18 -17.19 61.39 11.94
CA ALA A 18 -15.79 61.36 11.57
C ALA A 18 -15.45 60.06 10.81
N PRO A 19 -14.57 60.11 9.78
CA PRO A 19 -14.19 58.94 9.03
C PRO A 19 -13.61 57.87 9.97
N PRO A 20 -13.99 56.59 9.82
CA PRO A 20 -13.48 55.52 10.67
C PRO A 20 -11.96 55.46 10.54
N THR A 21 -11.26 55.60 11.66
CA THR A 21 -9.79 55.59 11.73
C THR A 21 -9.23 54.26 11.20
N ALA A 22 -8.15 54.35 10.41
CA ALA A 22 -7.51 53.20 9.73
C ALA A 22 -7.19 52.02 10.67
N ARG A 23 -6.94 52.27 11.96
CA ARG A 23 -6.70 51.24 12.99
C ARG A 23 -7.85 50.23 13.15
N ARG A 24 -9.12 50.60 12.87
CA ARG A 24 -10.25 49.66 12.99
C ARG A 24 -10.32 48.61 11.86
N ARG A 25 -9.63 48.82 10.74
CA ARG A 25 -9.64 47.91 9.57
C ARG A 25 -8.56 46.83 9.61
N LEU A 26 -7.53 46.99 10.45
CA LEU A 26 -6.38 46.07 10.52
C LEU A 26 -6.73 44.71 11.16
N GLY A 27 -7.63 44.68 12.15
CA GLY A 27 -7.97 43.44 12.87
C GLY A 27 -8.59 42.33 11.98
N PRO A 28 -9.63 42.62 11.19
CA PRO A 28 -10.22 41.64 10.27
C PRO A 28 -9.27 41.17 9.17
N LEU A 29 -8.46 42.09 8.64
CA LEU A 29 -7.44 41.76 7.64
C LEU A 29 -6.41 40.79 8.22
N ALA A 30 -5.90 41.07 9.42
CA ALA A 30 -4.96 40.19 10.11
C ALA A 30 -5.56 38.79 10.36
N LEU A 31 -6.85 38.70 10.69
CA LEU A 31 -7.53 37.41 10.88
C LEU A 31 -7.66 36.60 9.59
N LEU A 32 -8.01 37.26 8.47
CA LEU A 32 -8.07 36.60 7.16
C LEU A 32 -6.69 36.15 6.68
N LEU A 33 -5.65 36.98 6.89
CA LEU A 33 -4.27 36.62 6.57
C LEU A 33 -3.77 35.45 7.44
N ALA A 34 -4.10 35.42 8.72
CA ALA A 34 -3.76 34.30 9.60
C ALA A 34 -4.45 33.00 9.16
N ALA A 35 -5.75 33.04 8.85
CA ALA A 35 -6.48 31.87 8.34
C ALA A 35 -5.91 31.37 7.01
N ALA A 36 -5.58 32.30 6.08
CA ALA A 36 -4.93 31.98 4.82
C ALA A 36 -3.57 31.32 5.03
N ALA A 37 -2.71 31.91 5.85
CA ALA A 37 -1.38 31.36 6.16
C ALA A 37 -1.49 29.96 6.76
N LEU A 38 -2.37 29.75 7.73
CA LEU A 38 -2.59 28.43 8.35
C LEU A 38 -3.15 27.40 7.36
N THR A 39 -4.07 27.80 6.47
CA THR A 39 -4.57 26.92 5.40
C THR A 39 -3.47 26.52 4.44
N ILE A 40 -2.62 27.46 4.02
CA ILE A 40 -1.48 27.19 3.13
C ILE A 40 -0.48 26.26 3.81
N ILE A 41 -0.13 26.51 5.07
CA ILE A 41 0.76 25.63 5.85
C ILE A 41 0.16 24.23 5.96
N GLY A 42 -1.11 24.10 6.35
CA GLY A 42 -1.78 22.81 6.47
C GLY A 42 -1.89 22.06 5.14
N ALA A 43 -2.19 22.75 4.04
CA ALA A 43 -2.23 22.17 2.71
C ALA A 43 -0.84 21.73 2.23
N ALA A 44 0.20 22.53 2.47
CA ALA A 44 1.58 22.17 2.15
C ALA A 44 2.04 20.96 2.96
N GLN A 45 1.70 20.88 4.25
CA GLN A 45 1.98 19.72 5.09
C GLN A 45 1.21 18.48 4.62
N LEU A 46 -0.07 18.60 4.30
CA LEU A 46 -0.88 17.50 3.77
C LEU A 46 -0.31 16.98 2.45
N HIS A 47 0.09 17.89 1.55
CA HIS A 47 0.77 17.53 0.31
C HIS A 47 2.12 16.84 0.57
N SER A 48 2.91 17.31 1.55
CA SER A 48 4.13 16.64 1.98
C SER A 48 3.85 15.21 2.48
N VAL A 49 2.85 15.01 3.34
CA VAL A 49 2.44 13.68 3.81
C VAL A 49 2.01 12.79 2.64
N TRP A 50 1.19 13.33 1.74
CA TRP A 50 0.72 12.64 0.54
C TRP A 50 1.86 12.22 -0.38
N SER A 51 2.79 13.12 -0.66
CA SER A 51 3.94 12.83 -1.53
C SER A 51 4.80 11.71 -0.94
N LYS A 52 4.88 11.60 0.39
CA LYS A 52 5.63 10.56 1.11
C LYS A 52 4.87 9.24 1.27
N LEU A 53 3.68 9.11 0.69
CA LEU A 53 3.00 7.81 0.60
C LEU A 53 3.76 6.90 -0.38
N PRO A 54 3.65 5.58 -0.22
CA PRO A 54 4.43 4.65 -1.05
C PRO A 54 4.20 4.78 -2.55
N GLY A 55 2.93 4.86 -2.99
CA GLY A 55 2.60 4.96 -4.42
C GLY A 55 3.23 6.20 -5.10
N PRO A 56 3.00 7.41 -4.59
CA PRO A 56 3.63 8.63 -5.12
C PRO A 56 5.15 8.67 -4.98
N SER A 57 5.72 8.00 -3.98
CA SER A 57 7.18 7.91 -3.83
C SER A 57 7.79 7.00 -4.90
N LEU A 58 7.15 5.86 -5.18
CA LEU A 58 7.57 4.93 -6.24
C LEU A 58 7.53 5.57 -7.64
N LYS A 59 6.50 6.35 -7.94
CA LYS A 59 6.37 7.06 -9.23
C LYS A 59 7.47 8.10 -9.48
N ARG A 60 8.17 8.54 -8.43
CA ARG A 60 9.23 9.57 -8.52
C ARG A 60 10.63 8.98 -8.50
N LEU A 61 10.77 7.66 -8.42
CA LEU A 61 12.07 7.02 -8.48
C LEU A 61 12.69 7.17 -9.86
N ASP A 62 14.00 7.42 -9.85
CA ASP A 62 14.84 7.28 -11.01
C ASP A 62 15.11 5.79 -11.24
N TRP A 63 14.36 5.22 -12.19
CA TRP A 63 14.47 3.80 -12.51
C TRP A 63 15.75 3.46 -13.25
N ASP A 64 16.34 4.40 -13.99
CA ASP A 64 17.60 4.17 -14.67
C ASP A 64 18.72 4.05 -13.63
N ALA A 65 18.76 4.96 -12.65
CA ALA A 65 19.69 4.87 -11.52
C ALA A 65 19.49 3.59 -10.68
N PHE A 66 18.26 3.09 -10.56
CA PHE A 66 18.00 1.81 -9.90
C PHE A 66 18.64 0.65 -10.65
N TRP A 67 18.46 0.58 -11.98
CA TRP A 67 19.04 -0.48 -12.80
C TRP A 67 20.57 -0.41 -12.83
N ASP A 68 21.15 0.78 -12.93
CA ASP A 68 22.60 0.98 -12.86
C ASP A 68 23.16 0.48 -11.51
N ALA A 69 22.48 0.78 -10.40
CA ALA A 69 22.88 0.31 -9.07
C ALA A 69 22.67 -1.20 -8.86
N GLN A 70 21.75 -1.84 -9.60
CA GLN A 70 21.58 -3.29 -9.53
C GLN A 70 22.81 -4.03 -10.06
N ASP A 71 23.53 -3.46 -11.03
CA ASP A 71 24.75 -4.07 -11.60
C ASP A 71 25.89 -4.15 -10.56
N GLU A 72 25.84 -3.33 -9.52
CA GLU A 72 26.81 -3.33 -8.41
C GLU A 72 26.48 -4.36 -7.31
N ILE A 73 25.33 -5.05 -7.37
CA ILE A 73 24.95 -6.06 -6.38
C ILE A 73 25.96 -7.23 -6.41
N ALA A 74 26.50 -7.55 -5.23
CA ALA A 74 27.55 -8.55 -5.05
C ALA A 74 27.17 -9.68 -4.06
N GLY A 75 27.98 -10.74 -4.03
CA GLY A 75 27.85 -11.84 -3.07
C GLY A 75 26.54 -12.63 -3.22
N ARG A 76 25.93 -13.02 -2.09
CA ARG A 76 24.70 -13.83 -2.09
C ARG A 76 23.51 -13.14 -2.75
N ALA A 77 23.43 -11.81 -2.63
CA ALA A 77 22.39 -11.04 -3.32
C ALA A 77 22.53 -11.15 -4.85
N GLN A 78 23.76 -11.19 -5.37
CA GLN A 78 24.02 -11.41 -6.79
C GLN A 78 23.58 -12.81 -7.23
N GLU A 79 23.87 -13.83 -6.43
CA GLU A 79 23.37 -15.19 -6.69
C GLU A 79 21.84 -15.24 -6.69
N GLY A 80 21.18 -14.56 -5.75
CA GLY A 80 19.73 -14.39 -5.73
C GLY A 80 19.20 -13.73 -7.00
N SER A 81 19.87 -12.67 -7.48
CA SER A 81 19.49 -11.98 -8.72
C SER A 81 19.60 -12.90 -9.94
N ILE A 82 20.71 -13.64 -10.06
CA ILE A 82 20.92 -14.63 -11.13
C ILE A 82 19.83 -15.70 -11.10
N LEU A 83 19.51 -16.25 -9.93
CA LEU A 83 18.45 -17.24 -9.77
C LEU A 83 17.08 -16.70 -10.21
N VAL A 84 16.75 -15.45 -9.84
CA VAL A 84 15.52 -14.78 -10.26
C VAL A 84 15.48 -14.60 -11.77
N ILE A 85 16.58 -14.17 -12.39
CA ILE A 85 16.71 -14.02 -13.85
C ILE A 85 16.45 -15.35 -14.55
N ILE A 86 17.08 -16.44 -14.10
CA ILE A 86 16.87 -17.77 -14.69
C ILE A 86 15.40 -18.21 -14.56
N SER A 87 14.76 -17.95 -13.42
CA SER A 87 13.33 -18.23 -13.25
C SER A 87 12.43 -17.36 -14.14
N ARG A 88 12.81 -16.10 -14.38
CA ARG A 88 12.13 -15.23 -15.37
C ARG A 88 12.35 -15.74 -16.80
N HIS A 89 13.52 -16.28 -17.13
CA HIS A 89 13.77 -16.95 -18.41
C HIS A 89 12.84 -18.14 -18.62
N PHE A 90 12.63 -18.96 -17.58
CA PHE A 90 11.65 -20.04 -17.64
C PHE A 90 10.24 -19.53 -17.94
N THR A 91 9.76 -18.53 -17.18
CA THR A 91 8.45 -17.93 -17.42
C THR A 91 8.36 -17.30 -18.81
N ARG A 92 9.42 -16.64 -19.29
CA ARG A 92 9.48 -16.09 -20.65
C ARG A 92 9.41 -17.19 -21.70
N ALA A 93 10.16 -18.28 -21.52
CA ALA A 93 10.17 -19.40 -22.44
C ALA A 93 8.80 -20.04 -22.57
N LEU A 94 7.97 -20.07 -21.51
CA LEU A 94 6.57 -20.52 -21.60
C LEU A 94 5.75 -19.69 -22.60
N HIS A 95 5.99 -18.38 -22.69
CA HIS A 95 5.23 -17.45 -23.55
C HIS A 95 5.87 -17.22 -24.92
N GLU A 96 7.20 -17.32 -25.01
CA GLU A 96 8.00 -17.08 -26.22
C GLU A 96 8.81 -18.35 -26.56
N PRO A 97 8.19 -19.37 -27.18
CA PRO A 97 8.82 -20.67 -27.32
C PRO A 97 10.12 -20.69 -28.12
N ASP A 98 10.17 -19.90 -29.18
CA ASP A 98 11.31 -19.83 -30.11
C ASP A 98 12.59 -19.30 -29.45
N ARG A 99 12.47 -18.64 -28.30
CA ARG A 99 13.63 -18.11 -27.56
C ARG A 99 14.25 -19.10 -26.60
N LEU A 100 13.62 -20.26 -26.38
CA LEU A 100 14.08 -21.24 -25.39
C LEU A 100 15.57 -21.63 -25.55
N PRO A 101 16.13 -21.86 -26.76
CA PRO A 101 17.55 -22.20 -26.90
C PRO A 101 18.47 -21.11 -26.34
N VAL A 102 18.22 -19.85 -26.68
CA VAL A 102 19.01 -18.70 -26.19
C VAL A 102 18.88 -18.56 -24.67
N LEU A 103 17.66 -18.69 -24.14
CA LEU A 103 17.39 -18.59 -22.71
C LEU A 103 18.04 -19.73 -21.91
N ILE A 104 18.18 -20.93 -22.48
CA ILE A 104 18.91 -22.06 -21.87
C ILE A 104 20.41 -21.75 -21.79
N ASP A 105 21.00 -21.19 -22.85
CA ASP A 105 22.42 -20.87 -22.88
C ASP A 105 22.76 -19.76 -21.89
N ASP A 106 21.94 -18.71 -21.83
CA ASP A 106 22.03 -17.65 -20.82
C ASP A 106 21.88 -18.21 -19.40
N ALA A 107 20.90 -19.07 -19.17
CA ALA A 107 20.71 -19.72 -17.88
C ALA A 107 21.90 -20.60 -17.48
N ARG A 108 22.56 -21.25 -18.45
CA ARG A 108 23.74 -22.10 -18.19
C ARG A 108 24.93 -21.24 -17.78
N ALA A 109 25.15 -20.12 -18.47
CA ALA A 109 26.18 -19.16 -18.09
C ALA A 109 25.92 -18.56 -16.69
N GLY A 110 24.66 -18.24 -16.38
CA GLY A 110 24.25 -17.77 -15.06
C GLY A 110 24.47 -18.83 -13.97
N ALA A 111 24.01 -20.05 -14.18
CA ALA A 111 24.15 -21.13 -13.20
C ALA A 111 25.60 -21.50 -12.87
N ALA A 112 26.53 -21.32 -13.82
CA ALA A 112 27.96 -21.51 -13.56
C ALA A 112 28.55 -20.50 -12.55
N ARG A 113 27.85 -19.38 -12.30
CA ARG A 113 28.25 -18.33 -11.34
C ARG A 113 27.63 -18.49 -9.95
N LEU A 114 27.03 -19.64 -9.65
CA LEU A 114 26.31 -19.91 -8.39
C LEU A 114 27.08 -20.90 -7.49
N PRO A 115 28.16 -20.48 -6.82
CA PRO A 115 29.00 -21.40 -6.04
C PRO A 115 28.33 -21.92 -4.75
N HIS A 116 27.31 -21.23 -4.22
CA HIS A 116 26.74 -21.55 -2.91
C HIS A 116 25.37 -22.22 -2.96
N THR A 117 24.87 -22.60 -4.15
CA THR A 117 23.56 -23.22 -4.30
C THR A 117 23.51 -24.20 -5.47
N HIS A 118 22.79 -25.30 -5.29
CA HIS A 118 22.50 -26.23 -6.39
C HIS A 118 21.19 -25.90 -7.12
N LEU A 119 20.48 -24.85 -6.71
CA LEU A 119 19.21 -24.48 -7.31
C LEU A 119 19.33 -24.16 -8.81
N GLY A 120 20.43 -23.55 -9.26
CA GLY A 120 20.68 -23.30 -10.68
C GLY A 120 20.66 -24.58 -11.53
N ARG A 121 21.14 -25.72 -11.00
CA ARG A 121 21.06 -27.02 -11.68
C ARG A 121 19.62 -27.48 -11.85
N LEU A 122 18.77 -27.29 -10.83
CA LEU A 122 17.35 -27.63 -10.90
C LEU A 122 16.60 -26.73 -11.89
N GLN A 123 16.93 -25.44 -11.95
CA GLN A 123 16.35 -24.53 -12.92
C GLN A 123 16.74 -24.90 -14.37
N LEU A 124 17.99 -25.31 -14.59
CA LEU A 124 18.44 -25.86 -15.88
C LEU A 124 17.75 -27.17 -16.23
N ALA A 125 17.52 -28.05 -15.24
CA ALA A 125 16.74 -29.26 -15.45
C ALA A 125 15.29 -28.92 -15.88
N ALA A 126 14.65 -27.93 -15.24
CA ALA A 126 13.31 -27.47 -15.61
C ALA A 126 13.25 -26.93 -17.05
N LEU A 127 14.19 -26.07 -17.44
CA LEU A 127 14.30 -25.57 -18.81
C LEU A 127 14.58 -26.69 -19.82
N THR A 128 15.40 -27.67 -19.46
CA THR A 128 15.69 -28.84 -20.31
C THR A 128 14.44 -29.69 -20.49
N MET A 129 13.67 -29.95 -19.42
CA MET A 129 12.38 -30.66 -19.51
C MET A 129 11.41 -29.91 -20.42
N LEU A 130 11.35 -28.58 -20.32
CA LEU A 130 10.51 -27.75 -21.20
C LEU A 130 10.90 -27.86 -22.67
N GLY A 131 12.20 -27.93 -22.97
CA GLY A 131 12.70 -28.18 -24.33
C GLY A 131 12.28 -29.56 -24.84
N LEU A 132 12.53 -30.60 -24.06
CA LEU A 132 12.19 -31.98 -24.44
C LEU A 132 10.68 -32.18 -24.64
N GLU A 133 9.85 -31.56 -23.80
CA GLU A 133 8.39 -31.57 -23.92
C GLU A 133 7.93 -30.94 -25.24
N ARG A 134 8.54 -29.82 -25.63
CA ARG A 134 8.22 -29.12 -26.88
C ARG A 134 8.69 -29.83 -28.13
N ASP A 135 9.82 -30.52 -28.04
CA ASP A 135 10.33 -31.39 -29.10
C ASP A 135 9.49 -32.67 -29.25
N GLY A 136 8.44 -32.85 -28.44
CA GLY A 136 7.61 -34.05 -28.44
C GLY A 136 8.35 -35.29 -27.94
N THR A 137 9.45 -35.10 -27.21
CA THR A 137 10.24 -36.22 -26.68
C THR A 137 9.44 -36.93 -25.59
N PRO A 138 9.24 -38.26 -25.66
CA PRO A 138 8.55 -38.99 -24.60
C PRO A 138 9.29 -38.93 -23.27
N ALA A 139 8.57 -38.83 -22.15
CA ALA A 139 9.14 -38.72 -20.80
C ALA A 139 10.13 -39.86 -20.45
N ALA A 140 9.90 -41.07 -20.97
CA ALA A 140 10.81 -42.21 -20.83
C ALA A 140 12.24 -41.93 -21.33
N GLN A 141 12.40 -41.02 -22.32
CA GLN A 141 13.68 -40.65 -22.91
C GLN A 141 14.32 -39.42 -22.24
N TRP A 142 13.66 -38.79 -21.26
CA TRP A 142 14.17 -37.59 -20.61
C TRP A 142 15.32 -37.90 -19.65
N TRP A 143 15.26 -39.05 -18.97
CA TRP A 143 16.19 -39.38 -17.88
C TRP A 143 17.68 -39.24 -18.23
N PRO A 144 18.19 -39.77 -19.36
CA PRO A 144 19.61 -39.60 -19.72
C PRO A 144 20.04 -38.13 -19.83
N ARG A 145 19.13 -37.24 -20.24
CA ARG A 145 19.37 -35.80 -20.37
C ARG A 145 19.25 -35.07 -19.04
N LEU A 146 18.38 -35.53 -18.14
CA LEU A 146 18.17 -34.92 -16.83
C LEU A 146 19.19 -35.36 -15.79
N ARG A 147 19.71 -36.59 -15.92
CA ARG A 147 20.63 -37.20 -14.97
C ARG A 147 21.84 -36.32 -14.66
N VAL A 148 22.40 -35.64 -15.66
CA VAL A 148 23.56 -34.73 -15.49
C VAL A 148 23.26 -33.56 -14.53
N TYR A 149 22.00 -33.13 -14.44
CA TYR A 149 21.59 -32.08 -13.52
C TYR A 149 21.22 -32.61 -12.14
N LEU A 150 20.75 -33.85 -12.04
CA LEU A 150 20.17 -34.42 -10.83
C LEU A 150 21.16 -35.30 -10.04
N GLU A 151 22.17 -35.85 -10.68
CA GLU A 151 23.19 -36.68 -10.01
C GLU A 151 23.97 -35.87 -8.96
N GLY A 152 24.12 -36.48 -7.78
CA GLY A 152 24.79 -35.89 -6.63
C GLY A 152 23.95 -34.88 -5.84
N LEU A 153 22.67 -34.66 -6.22
CA LEU A 153 21.78 -33.73 -5.52
C LEU A 153 20.98 -34.36 -4.38
N ASP A 154 21.17 -35.66 -4.11
CA ASP A 154 20.43 -36.38 -3.07
C ASP A 154 20.52 -35.68 -1.70
N ASN A 155 21.68 -35.08 -1.38
CA ASN A 155 21.94 -34.37 -0.13
C ASN A 155 22.23 -32.86 -0.28
N ALA A 156 22.02 -32.28 -1.46
CA ALA A 156 22.30 -30.87 -1.79
C ALA A 156 21.41 -29.87 -1.04
N SER A 157 21.86 -28.61 -0.94
CA SER A 157 21.04 -27.48 -0.52
C SER A 157 20.59 -26.64 -1.71
N PHE A 158 19.42 -26.03 -1.59
CA PHE A 158 18.76 -25.23 -2.62
C PHE A 158 18.39 -23.82 -2.14
N PRO A 159 19.32 -23.06 -1.52
CA PRO A 159 19.01 -21.72 -1.04
C PRO A 159 18.73 -20.84 -2.25
N HIS A 160 17.64 -20.08 -2.16
CA HIS A 160 17.19 -19.17 -3.22
C HIS A 160 17.72 -17.73 -3.04
N PHE A 161 18.40 -17.43 -1.93
CA PHE A 161 19.02 -16.13 -1.60
C PHE A 161 18.13 -14.88 -1.78
N MET A 162 16.81 -15.05 -1.83
CA MET A 162 15.88 -13.92 -1.96
C MET A 162 15.95 -12.95 -0.78
N PRO A 163 16.17 -13.37 0.49
CA PRO A 163 16.35 -12.41 1.58
C PRO A 163 17.52 -11.45 1.34
N ASP A 164 18.67 -11.97 0.89
CA ASP A 164 19.85 -11.18 0.59
C ASP A 164 19.58 -10.21 -0.57
N LEU A 165 18.91 -10.68 -1.64
CA LEU A 165 18.53 -9.84 -2.78
C LEU A 165 17.52 -8.75 -2.39
N ILE A 166 16.47 -9.10 -1.65
CA ILE A 166 15.45 -8.15 -1.20
C ILE A 166 16.07 -7.06 -0.34
N GLU A 167 17.02 -7.41 0.54
CA GLU A 167 17.71 -6.43 1.37
C GLU A 167 18.63 -5.52 0.54
N ALA A 168 19.36 -6.08 -0.44
CA ALA A 168 20.19 -5.29 -1.35
C ALA A 168 19.36 -4.31 -2.19
N GLU A 169 18.27 -4.78 -2.81
CA GLU A 169 17.36 -3.90 -3.57
C GLU A 169 16.67 -2.86 -2.68
N ALA A 170 16.29 -3.24 -1.46
CA ALA A 170 15.71 -2.30 -0.49
C ALA A 170 16.70 -1.20 -0.10
N SER A 171 18.00 -1.54 0.02
CA SER A 171 19.07 -0.58 0.27
C SER A 171 19.19 0.41 -0.89
N ILE A 172 19.26 -0.08 -2.14
CA ILE A 172 19.30 0.77 -3.35
C ILE A 172 18.08 1.70 -3.38
N LEU A 173 16.88 1.17 -3.23
CA LEU A 173 15.64 1.95 -3.24
C LEU A 173 15.60 3.00 -2.12
N THR A 174 16.20 2.69 -0.96
CA THR A 174 16.34 3.66 0.13
C THR A 174 17.30 4.80 -0.23
N GLN A 175 18.43 4.48 -0.89
CA GLN A 175 19.38 5.48 -1.39
C GLN A 175 18.74 6.40 -2.45
N LEU A 176 17.83 5.85 -3.27
CA LEU A 176 17.04 6.60 -4.25
C LEU A 176 15.86 7.39 -3.63
N GLY A 177 15.73 7.39 -2.30
CA GLY A 177 14.81 8.27 -1.58
C GLY A 177 13.51 7.61 -1.12
N LEU A 178 13.33 6.29 -1.28
CA LEU A 178 12.27 5.59 -0.57
C LEU A 178 12.59 5.49 0.93
N ARG A 179 11.53 5.37 1.72
CA ARG A 179 11.67 5.04 3.14
C ARG A 179 11.91 3.54 3.31
N PRO A 180 12.57 3.09 4.40
CA PRO A 180 12.96 1.69 4.57
C PRO A 180 11.82 0.67 4.40
N GLY A 181 10.66 0.93 5.01
CA GLY A 181 9.49 0.06 4.88
C GLY A 181 8.99 -0.03 3.43
N PRO A 182 8.62 1.09 2.79
CA PRO A 182 8.24 1.10 1.39
C PRO A 182 9.28 0.50 0.43
N ALA A 183 10.57 0.78 0.65
CA ALA A 183 11.68 0.23 -0.13
C ALA A 183 11.72 -1.29 -0.05
N ARG A 184 11.64 -1.85 1.15
CA ARG A 184 11.62 -3.30 1.38
C ARG A 184 10.43 -3.98 0.71
N ARG A 185 9.26 -3.36 0.75
CA ARG A 185 8.05 -3.91 0.09
C ARG A 185 8.11 -3.81 -1.43
N ALA A 186 8.74 -2.76 -1.95
CA ALA A 186 8.94 -2.61 -3.38
C ALA A 186 9.93 -3.66 -3.90
N ALA A 187 11.07 -3.84 -3.23
CA ALA A 187 12.01 -4.92 -3.49
C ALA A 187 11.32 -6.30 -3.43
N LEU A 188 10.55 -6.57 -2.37
CA LEU A 188 9.78 -7.80 -2.26
C LEU A 188 8.86 -8.04 -3.46
N GLY A 189 8.16 -7.00 -3.93
CA GLY A 189 7.25 -7.11 -5.07
C GLY A 189 7.96 -7.26 -6.42
N GLN A 190 9.18 -6.74 -6.58
CA GLN A 190 9.99 -6.91 -7.78
C GLN A 190 10.61 -8.31 -7.87
N VAL A 191 11.14 -8.80 -6.75
CA VAL A 191 11.73 -10.14 -6.62
C VAL A 191 10.64 -11.22 -6.56
N GLY A 192 9.51 -10.89 -5.93
CA GLY A 192 8.42 -11.80 -5.63
C GLY A 192 7.80 -12.42 -6.88
N SER A 193 7.38 -13.69 -6.76
CA SER A 193 6.72 -14.54 -7.77
C SER A 193 7.58 -15.12 -8.91
N ALA A 194 8.81 -14.67 -9.14
CA ALA A 194 9.63 -15.16 -10.26
C ALA A 194 9.76 -16.70 -10.28
N HIS A 195 9.94 -17.32 -9.11
CA HIS A 195 10.13 -18.76 -9.00
C HIS A 195 8.83 -19.59 -9.03
N GLY A 196 7.65 -18.98 -8.92
CA GLY A 196 6.38 -19.70 -8.77
C GLY A 196 6.05 -20.62 -9.94
N PRO A 197 5.99 -20.12 -11.19
CA PRO A 197 5.73 -20.95 -12.37
C PRO A 197 6.76 -22.06 -12.57
N LEU A 198 8.03 -21.77 -12.31
CA LEU A 198 9.11 -22.75 -12.40
C LEU A 198 8.91 -23.88 -11.40
N LEU A 199 8.57 -23.56 -10.14
CA LEU A 199 8.39 -24.56 -9.09
C LEU A 199 7.23 -25.50 -9.40
N GLN A 200 6.07 -24.96 -9.81
CA GLN A 200 4.90 -25.75 -10.19
C GLN A 200 5.21 -26.71 -11.35
N TYR A 201 5.86 -26.20 -12.39
CA TYR A 201 6.23 -27.00 -13.53
C TYR A 201 7.24 -28.10 -13.15
N PHE A 202 8.32 -27.72 -12.45
CA PHE A 202 9.39 -28.64 -12.08
C PHE A 202 8.89 -29.80 -11.24
N VAL A 203 8.09 -29.53 -10.20
CA VAL A 203 7.54 -30.58 -9.31
C VAL A 203 6.70 -31.58 -10.11
N ARG A 204 5.78 -31.08 -10.95
CA ARG A 204 4.92 -31.93 -11.77
C ARG A 204 5.74 -32.82 -12.72
N GLN A 205 6.72 -32.25 -13.40
CA GLN A 205 7.54 -33.03 -14.36
C GLN A 205 8.45 -34.03 -13.65
N MET A 206 9.00 -33.69 -12.48
CA MET A 206 9.79 -34.63 -11.68
C MET A 206 8.98 -35.85 -11.23
N HIS A 207 7.70 -35.67 -10.88
CA HIS A 207 6.78 -36.77 -10.59
C HIS A 207 6.51 -37.65 -11.81
N ALA A 208 6.31 -37.04 -12.98
CA ALA A 208 6.14 -37.79 -14.23
C ALA A 208 7.40 -38.61 -14.56
N VAL A 209 8.59 -38.01 -14.44
CA VAL A 209 9.86 -38.72 -14.64
C VAL A 209 10.03 -39.85 -13.62
N ALA A 210 9.71 -39.63 -12.34
CA ALA A 210 9.79 -40.66 -11.32
C ALA A 210 8.88 -41.85 -11.65
N ALA A 211 7.62 -41.60 -12.05
CA ALA A 211 6.68 -42.64 -12.43
C ALA A 211 7.18 -43.47 -13.63
N GLU A 212 7.76 -42.83 -14.65
CA GLU A 212 8.38 -43.52 -15.78
C GLU A 212 9.59 -44.37 -15.36
N ARG A 213 10.42 -43.88 -14.43
CA ARG A 213 11.54 -44.67 -13.90
C ARG A 213 11.06 -45.91 -13.15
N ARG A 214 10.00 -45.81 -12.33
CA ARG A 214 9.40 -46.98 -11.65
C ARG A 214 8.87 -47.98 -12.66
N ARG A 215 8.14 -47.53 -13.69
CA ARG A 215 7.65 -48.40 -14.78
C ARG A 215 8.78 -49.13 -15.53
N ALA A 216 9.94 -48.50 -15.63
CA ALA A 216 11.14 -49.07 -16.22
C ALA A 216 11.96 -49.95 -15.25
N GLY A 217 11.51 -50.15 -14.00
CA GLY A 217 12.19 -50.95 -12.98
C GLY A 217 13.39 -50.25 -12.31
N ASP A 218 13.55 -48.93 -12.49
CA ASP A 218 14.61 -48.14 -11.87
C ASP A 218 14.09 -47.34 -10.67
N GLU A 219 13.83 -48.05 -9.57
CA GLU A 219 13.34 -47.46 -8.31
C GLU A 219 14.33 -46.44 -7.73
N ALA A 220 15.64 -46.67 -7.84
CA ALA A 220 16.66 -45.78 -7.30
C ALA A 220 16.59 -44.37 -7.90
N SER A 221 16.39 -44.28 -9.22
CA SER A 221 16.23 -42.99 -9.90
C SER A 221 14.88 -42.34 -9.61
N ALA A 222 13.82 -43.13 -9.46
CA ALA A 222 12.51 -42.61 -9.05
C ALA A 222 12.56 -41.99 -7.65
N ASP A 223 13.14 -42.70 -6.69
CA ASP A 223 13.32 -42.24 -5.32
C ASP A 223 14.20 -40.98 -5.25
N ARG A 224 15.24 -40.90 -6.08
CA ARG A 224 16.06 -39.69 -6.20
C ARG A 224 15.23 -38.50 -6.63
N CYS A 225 14.38 -38.65 -7.65
CA CYS A 225 13.52 -37.56 -8.13
C CYS A 225 12.63 -37.05 -7.00
N GLN A 226 12.00 -37.97 -6.27
CA GLN A 226 11.12 -37.66 -5.16
C GLN A 226 11.84 -36.99 -3.98
N ARG A 227 13.02 -37.49 -3.57
CA ARG A 227 13.84 -36.88 -2.51
C ARG A 227 14.27 -35.45 -2.87
N ILE A 228 14.70 -35.21 -4.11
CA ILE A 228 15.08 -33.87 -4.57
C ILE A 228 13.88 -32.90 -4.46
N VAL A 229 12.69 -33.33 -4.91
CA VAL A 229 11.46 -32.53 -4.81
C VAL A 229 11.12 -32.22 -3.35
N CYS A 230 11.07 -33.23 -2.48
CA CYS A 230 10.78 -33.05 -1.06
C CYS A 230 11.77 -32.10 -0.37
N ARG A 231 13.07 -32.25 -0.64
CA ARG A 231 14.13 -31.41 -0.05
C ARG A 231 14.04 -29.97 -0.52
N LEU A 232 13.86 -29.75 -1.84
CA LEU A 232 13.64 -28.42 -2.41
C LEU A 232 12.45 -27.73 -1.76
N LEU A 233 11.29 -28.40 -1.75
CA LEU A 233 10.06 -27.81 -1.23
C LEU A 233 10.14 -27.54 0.26
N ARG A 234 10.66 -28.49 1.06
CA ARG A 234 10.93 -28.30 2.49
C ARG A 234 11.81 -27.06 2.73
N GLU A 235 12.93 -26.96 2.02
CA GLU A 235 13.85 -25.84 2.18
C GLU A 235 13.17 -24.50 1.85
N TRP A 236 12.32 -24.47 0.82
CA TRP A 236 11.60 -23.26 0.43
C TRP A 236 10.42 -22.91 1.33
N VAL A 237 9.82 -23.87 2.03
CA VAL A 237 8.89 -23.56 3.13
C VAL A 237 9.64 -22.92 4.30
N LEU A 238 10.83 -23.43 4.63
CA LEU A 238 11.64 -22.98 5.77
C LEU A 238 12.37 -21.65 5.51
N ALA A 239 12.80 -21.42 4.28
CA ALA A 239 13.57 -20.23 3.92
C ALA A 239 12.70 -18.96 3.99
N PRO A 240 13.22 -17.86 4.55
CA PRO A 240 12.53 -16.57 4.50
C PRO A 240 12.38 -16.13 3.04
N GLY A 241 11.22 -15.61 2.67
CA GLY A 241 10.92 -15.23 1.28
C GLY A 241 9.41 -15.01 1.10
N PRO A 242 8.97 -14.52 -0.08
CA PRO A 242 7.58 -14.11 -0.31
C PRO A 242 6.54 -15.13 0.15
N ALA A 243 5.46 -14.64 0.76
CA ALA A 243 4.40 -15.47 1.34
C ALA A 243 3.79 -16.41 0.31
N GLY A 244 3.46 -15.88 -0.88
CA GLY A 244 2.92 -16.68 -1.97
C GLY A 244 3.84 -17.83 -2.37
N LEU A 245 5.16 -17.64 -2.36
CA LEU A 245 6.12 -18.68 -2.72
C LEU A 245 6.21 -19.78 -1.65
N ARG A 246 6.28 -19.41 -0.37
CA ARG A 246 6.33 -20.36 0.74
C ARG A 246 5.06 -21.20 0.85
N LEU A 247 3.90 -20.55 0.66
CA LEU A 247 2.60 -21.22 0.67
C LEU A 247 2.37 -22.10 -0.56
N LEU A 248 2.96 -21.74 -1.70
CA LEU A 248 3.00 -22.59 -2.88
C LEU A 248 3.88 -23.81 -2.64
N ALA A 249 5.09 -23.62 -2.09
CA ALA A 249 5.99 -24.72 -1.75
C ALA A 249 5.35 -25.68 -0.72
N ALA A 250 4.63 -25.15 0.27
CA ALA A 250 3.91 -25.93 1.26
C ALA A 250 2.76 -26.75 0.65
N GLU A 251 2.01 -26.18 -0.29
CA GLU A 251 0.95 -26.89 -1.02
C GLU A 251 1.54 -28.04 -1.85
N LEU A 252 2.56 -27.75 -2.67
CA LEU A 252 3.23 -28.75 -3.49
C LEU A 252 3.89 -29.85 -2.64
N LEU A 253 4.39 -29.50 -1.45
CA LEU A 253 4.95 -30.46 -0.51
C LEU A 253 3.87 -31.39 0.05
N ALA A 254 2.72 -30.82 0.45
CA ALA A 254 1.60 -31.61 0.94
C ALA A 254 1.10 -32.60 -0.11
N ASP A 255 0.97 -32.16 -1.36
CA ASP A 255 0.51 -33.01 -2.46
C ASP A 255 1.54 -34.13 -2.76
N THR A 256 2.83 -33.78 -2.75
CA THR A 256 3.93 -34.75 -2.92
C THR A 256 3.94 -35.81 -1.81
N LEU A 257 3.65 -35.42 -0.56
CA LEU A 257 3.64 -36.34 0.57
C LEU A 257 2.42 -37.26 0.56
N ASP A 258 1.26 -36.77 0.13
CA ASP A 258 0.05 -37.57 0.01
C ASP A 258 0.14 -38.62 -1.10
N GLU A 259 0.73 -38.28 -2.25
CA GLU A 259 0.97 -39.24 -3.33
C GLU A 259 1.94 -40.36 -2.91
N ALA A 260 2.82 -40.07 -1.95
CA ALA A 260 3.81 -40.99 -1.42
C ALA A 260 3.33 -41.84 -0.23
N ALA A 261 2.33 -41.36 0.49
CA ALA A 261 1.90 -41.96 1.74
C ALA A 261 0.97 -43.15 1.51
N ASP A 262 1.20 -44.23 2.25
CA ASP A 262 0.18 -45.27 2.45
C ASP A 262 -0.94 -44.67 3.32
N PRO A 263 -2.21 -44.63 2.85
CA PRO A 263 -3.34 -44.07 3.61
C PRO A 263 -3.57 -44.72 4.98
N SER A 264 -3.04 -45.94 5.19
CA SER A 264 -3.20 -46.71 6.41
C SER A 264 -2.14 -46.45 7.48
N ALA A 265 -1.04 -45.76 7.15
CA ALA A 265 0.06 -45.49 8.08
C ALA A 265 -0.02 -44.06 8.62
N ALA A 266 -0.16 -43.91 9.94
CA ALA A 266 -0.02 -42.63 10.64
C ALA A 266 1.45 -42.17 10.64
N SER A 267 1.93 -41.73 9.47
CA SER A 267 3.32 -41.31 9.26
C SER A 267 3.51 -39.82 9.51
N THR A 268 4.74 -39.41 9.84
CA THR A 268 5.14 -38.01 9.95
C THR A 268 4.81 -37.21 8.68
N ALA A 269 4.91 -37.84 7.50
CA ALA A 269 4.59 -37.23 6.22
C ALA A 269 3.12 -36.78 6.12
N VAL A 270 2.18 -37.63 6.54
CA VAL A 270 0.73 -37.29 6.58
C VAL A 270 0.46 -36.12 7.53
N THR A 271 1.17 -36.07 8.67
CA THR A 271 1.03 -34.97 9.63
C THR A 271 1.54 -33.64 9.05
N ILE A 272 2.70 -33.65 8.40
CA ILE A 272 3.28 -32.48 7.73
C ILE A 272 2.36 -31.98 6.62
N ALA A 273 1.89 -32.88 5.74
CA ALA A 273 0.98 -32.53 4.65
C ALA A 273 -0.30 -31.83 5.15
N ARG A 274 -0.93 -32.40 6.19
CA ARG A 274 -2.10 -31.80 6.85
C ARG A 274 -1.81 -30.41 7.40
N LYS A 275 -0.66 -30.21 8.08
CA LYS A 275 -0.27 -28.91 8.63
C LYS A 275 0.05 -27.88 7.54
N CYS A 276 0.71 -28.27 6.46
CA CYS A 276 0.94 -27.39 5.31
C CYS A 276 -0.37 -26.88 4.70
N ARG A 277 -1.39 -27.74 4.56
CA ARG A 277 -2.71 -27.33 4.08
C ARG A 277 -3.46 -26.46 5.07
N ALA A 278 -3.40 -26.79 6.37
CA ALA A 278 -3.99 -25.96 7.41
C ALA A 278 -3.38 -24.54 7.39
N TRP A 279 -2.06 -24.44 7.25
CA TRP A 279 -1.36 -23.16 7.15
C TRP A 279 -1.81 -22.32 5.94
N ARG A 280 -1.94 -22.94 4.77
CA ARG A 280 -2.46 -22.27 3.57
C ARG A 280 -3.92 -21.84 3.71
N SER A 281 -4.76 -22.68 4.31
CA SER A 281 -6.16 -22.37 4.58
C SER A 281 -6.29 -21.18 5.55
N ALA A 282 -5.53 -21.20 6.63
CA ALA A 282 -5.47 -20.10 7.60
C ALA A 282 -5.01 -18.80 6.94
N TYR A 283 -3.94 -18.84 6.14
CA TYR A 283 -3.51 -17.66 5.37
C TYR A 283 -4.59 -17.14 4.43
N ARG A 284 -5.26 -18.01 3.66
CA ARG A 284 -6.34 -17.59 2.75
C ARG A 284 -7.53 -17.00 3.51
N GLY A 285 -7.90 -17.58 4.64
CA GLY A 285 -8.95 -17.07 5.52
C GLY A 285 -8.63 -15.66 6.01
N SER A 286 -7.41 -15.46 6.51
CA SER A 286 -6.93 -14.14 6.94
C SER A 286 -6.81 -13.15 5.78
N ALA A 287 -6.28 -13.57 4.64
CA ALA A 287 -6.13 -12.72 3.45
C ALA A 287 -7.49 -12.29 2.87
N ALA A 288 -8.49 -13.18 2.86
CA ALA A 288 -9.84 -12.87 2.39
C ALA A 288 -10.57 -11.88 3.32
N ALA A 289 -10.23 -11.87 4.62
CA ALA A 289 -10.77 -10.91 5.57
C ALA A 289 -10.14 -9.51 5.44
N ILE A 290 -9.02 -9.36 4.72
CA ILE A 290 -8.29 -8.10 4.57
C ILE A 290 -8.75 -7.39 3.29
N ALA A 291 -9.40 -6.23 3.45
CA ALA A 291 -9.72 -5.35 2.33
C ALA A 291 -8.43 -4.87 1.63
N SER A 292 -8.42 -4.89 0.30
CA SER A 292 -7.27 -4.40 -0.48
C SER A 292 -7.06 -2.89 -0.23
N PRO A 293 -5.83 -2.45 0.08
CA PRO A 293 -5.52 -1.04 0.27
C PRO A 293 -5.74 -0.25 -1.03
N PRO A 294 -6.08 1.05 -0.95
CA PRO A 294 -6.10 1.90 -2.14
C PRO A 294 -4.69 2.06 -2.74
N PRO A 295 -4.58 2.41 -4.04
CA PRO A 295 -3.33 2.52 -4.78
C PRO A 295 -2.24 3.34 -4.07
N ALA A 296 -2.62 4.39 -3.34
CA ALA A 296 -1.69 5.27 -2.62
C ALA A 296 -0.81 4.56 -1.59
N LEU A 297 -1.38 3.52 -1.00
CA LEU A 297 -0.72 2.68 -0.02
C LEU A 297 -0.24 1.36 -0.65
N ARG A 298 -0.58 1.09 -1.92
CA ARG A 298 -0.22 -0.15 -2.60
C ARG A 298 1.15 0.00 -3.24
N ILE A 299 2.05 -0.92 -2.91
CA ILE A 299 3.40 -0.95 -3.45
C ILE A 299 3.49 -1.97 -4.59
N VAL A 300 2.91 -3.16 -4.42
CA VAL A 300 2.68 -4.21 -5.44
C VAL A 300 1.42 -5.01 -5.02
N GLY A 301 0.82 -5.79 -5.92
CA GLY A 301 -0.47 -6.51 -5.77
C GLY A 301 -0.57 -7.57 -4.67
N ASP A 302 0.29 -7.54 -3.65
CA ASP A 302 0.27 -8.42 -2.48
C ASP A 302 -0.58 -7.82 -1.33
N PRO A 303 -1.12 -8.66 -0.43
CA PRO A 303 -1.82 -8.20 0.76
C PRO A 303 -0.90 -7.32 1.62
N THR A 304 -1.40 -6.13 2.00
CA THR A 304 -0.65 -5.17 2.82
C THR A 304 -0.28 -5.72 4.18
N CYS A 305 0.99 -5.60 4.57
CA CYS A 305 1.46 -6.08 5.87
C CYS A 305 1.28 -5.10 7.05
N ALA A 306 0.68 -3.92 6.84
CA ALA A 306 0.35 -2.97 7.90
C ALA A 306 -1.18 -2.81 8.06
N TRP A 307 -1.90 -3.93 8.05
CA TRP A 307 -3.36 -3.98 8.03
C TRP A 307 -4.00 -3.33 9.27
N SER A 308 -3.42 -3.48 10.46
CA SER A 308 -3.93 -2.85 11.69
C SER A 308 -3.89 -1.32 11.66
N VAL A 309 -2.93 -0.74 10.92
CA VAL A 309 -2.72 0.72 10.84
C VAL A 309 -3.40 1.34 9.62
N THR A 310 -3.66 0.55 8.58
CA THR A 310 -4.19 1.02 7.28
C THR A 310 -5.53 1.77 7.40
N PRO A 311 -6.57 1.26 8.09
CA PRO A 311 -7.84 1.97 8.25
C PRO A 311 -7.69 3.31 8.96
N SER A 312 -6.85 3.36 9.99
CA SER A 312 -6.56 4.59 10.74
C SER A 312 -5.87 5.62 9.84
N LEU A 313 -4.83 5.23 9.11
CA LEU A 313 -4.13 6.11 8.17
C LEU A 313 -5.10 6.70 7.13
N LEU A 314 -5.93 5.86 6.51
CA LEU A 314 -6.91 6.31 5.51
C LEU A 314 -7.94 7.26 6.10
N SER A 315 -8.45 6.97 7.29
CA SER A 315 -9.44 7.81 7.97
C SER A 315 -8.87 9.20 8.28
N TRP A 316 -7.65 9.28 8.82
CA TRP A 316 -7.02 10.56 9.14
C TRP A 316 -6.63 11.35 7.90
N LEU A 317 -6.11 10.70 6.86
CA LEU A 317 -5.83 11.37 5.58
C LEU A 317 -7.11 11.90 4.94
N ALA A 318 -8.18 11.09 4.92
CA ALA A 318 -9.48 11.50 4.38
C ALA A 318 -10.06 12.68 5.15
N LEU A 319 -9.98 12.67 6.48
CA LEU A 319 -10.47 13.74 7.33
C LEU A 319 -9.64 15.03 7.17
N ALA A 320 -8.33 14.92 7.01
CA ALA A 320 -7.47 16.06 6.71
C ALA A 320 -7.80 16.66 5.34
N ALA A 321 -7.96 15.83 4.30
CA ALA A 321 -8.36 16.27 2.97
C ALA A 321 -9.76 16.91 2.94
N TRP A 322 -10.71 16.32 3.68
CA TRP A 322 -12.06 16.87 3.88
C TRP A 322 -11.98 18.27 4.51
N THR A 323 -11.26 18.39 5.62
CA THR A 323 -11.13 19.66 6.37
C THR A 323 -10.41 20.72 5.54
N ALA A 324 -9.37 20.36 4.80
CA ALA A 324 -8.68 21.26 3.89
C ALA A 324 -9.60 21.78 2.77
N SER A 325 -10.41 20.89 2.18
CA SER A 325 -11.37 21.25 1.11
C SER A 325 -12.48 22.16 1.64
N ALA A 326 -13.03 21.85 2.81
CA ALA A 326 -14.01 22.70 3.49
C ALA A 326 -13.42 24.07 3.87
N ALA A 327 -12.20 24.10 4.41
CA ALA A 327 -11.50 25.34 4.75
C ALA A 327 -11.27 26.22 3.51
N ALA A 328 -10.84 25.64 2.39
CA ALA A 328 -10.67 26.38 1.14
C ALA A 328 -12.00 26.97 0.64
N ALA A 329 -13.08 26.20 0.69
CA ALA A 329 -14.39 26.65 0.25
C ALA A 329 -14.95 27.76 1.16
N VAL A 330 -14.88 27.59 2.48
CA VAL A 330 -15.31 28.62 3.46
C VAL A 330 -14.41 29.86 3.38
N GLY A 331 -13.11 29.69 3.11
CA GLY A 331 -12.17 30.78 2.88
C GLY A 331 -12.55 31.60 1.65
N LEU A 332 -12.91 30.95 0.54
CA LEU A 332 -13.43 31.64 -0.65
C LEU A 332 -14.70 32.45 -0.31
N LEU A 333 -15.64 31.87 0.43
CA LEU A 333 -16.85 32.58 0.89
C LEU A 333 -16.49 33.79 1.77
N ALA A 334 -15.54 33.65 2.70
CA ALA A 334 -15.08 34.71 3.58
C ALA A 334 -14.39 35.85 2.81
N LEU A 335 -13.61 35.53 1.77
CA LEU A 335 -12.95 36.51 0.90
C LEU A 335 -13.97 37.27 0.03
N LEU A 336 -14.86 36.56 -0.65
CA LEU A 336 -15.90 37.16 -1.49
C LEU A 336 -16.80 38.12 -0.70
N THR A 337 -17.22 37.69 0.48
CA THR A 337 -18.00 38.54 1.38
C THR A 337 -17.13 39.65 1.98
N GLY A 338 -15.88 39.40 2.36
CA GLY A 338 -14.95 40.41 2.87
C GLY A 338 -14.71 41.58 1.92
N VAL A 339 -14.56 41.31 0.61
CA VAL A 339 -14.43 42.35 -0.43
C VAL A 339 -15.67 43.25 -0.49
N PHE A 340 -16.87 42.66 -0.40
CA PHE A 340 -18.12 43.40 -0.36
C PHE A 340 -18.21 44.34 0.86
N TRP A 341 -17.66 43.91 2.01
CA TRP A 341 -17.63 44.69 3.25
C TRP A 341 -16.71 45.90 3.15
N ILE A 342 -15.52 45.71 2.58
CA ILE A 342 -14.56 46.79 2.36
C ILE A 342 -15.17 47.87 1.45
N LYS A 343 -15.93 47.46 0.42
CA LYS A 343 -16.62 48.37 -0.50
C LYS A 343 -17.80 49.11 0.13
N THR A 344 -18.59 48.45 0.99
CA THR A 344 -19.84 49.01 1.52
C THR A 344 -19.69 49.75 2.86
N GLY A 345 -18.53 49.68 3.52
CA GLY A 345 -18.23 50.47 4.72
C GLY A 345 -19.05 50.07 5.96
N THR A 346 -19.71 48.91 5.93
CA THR A 346 -20.46 48.38 7.07
C THR A 346 -19.47 47.80 8.09
N SER A 347 -19.54 48.23 9.35
CA SER A 347 -18.71 47.68 10.42
C SER A 347 -19.49 46.59 11.16
N PRO A 348 -18.93 45.38 11.37
CA PRO A 348 -19.63 44.33 12.11
C PRO A 348 -19.83 44.76 13.55
N ARG A 349 -21.05 44.65 14.09
CA ARG A 349 -21.23 44.68 15.56
C ARG A 349 -20.67 43.40 16.17
N ARG A 350 -20.02 43.50 17.33
CA ARG A 350 -19.55 42.34 18.11
C ARG A 350 -20.75 41.67 18.79
N GLY A 351 -21.12 40.48 18.33
CA GLY A 351 -22.09 39.61 19.00
C GLY A 351 -21.44 38.27 19.34
N SER A 352 -21.50 37.87 20.62
CA SER A 352 -20.99 36.58 21.09
C SER A 352 -21.67 35.38 20.40
N ARG A 353 -22.96 35.50 20.07
CA ARG A 353 -23.75 34.46 19.40
C ARG A 353 -23.21 34.05 18.03
N GLN A 354 -22.67 35.00 17.25
CA GLN A 354 -22.07 34.70 15.93
C GLN A 354 -20.78 33.89 16.07
N LEU A 355 -19.97 34.18 17.08
CA LEU A 355 -18.76 33.43 17.35
C LEU A 355 -19.10 31.99 17.75
N VAL A 356 -20.08 31.81 18.63
CA VAL A 356 -20.57 30.48 19.01
C VAL A 356 -21.11 29.72 17.79
N ALA A 357 -21.94 30.34 16.96
CA ALA A 357 -22.48 29.71 15.75
C ALA A 357 -21.39 29.32 14.74
N ALA A 358 -20.39 30.17 14.53
CA ALA A 358 -19.27 29.90 13.61
C ALA A 358 -18.37 28.75 14.08
N VAL A 359 -18.11 28.69 15.40
CA VAL A 359 -17.35 27.60 16.02
C VAL A 359 -18.15 26.29 15.93
N LEU A 360 -19.44 26.31 16.25
CA LEU A 360 -20.31 25.14 16.12
C LEU A 360 -20.36 24.63 14.67
N ALA A 361 -20.43 25.52 13.68
CA ALA A 361 -20.38 25.13 12.27
C ALA A 361 -19.06 24.43 11.91
N ALA A 362 -17.92 24.96 12.36
CA ALA A 362 -16.61 24.33 12.13
C ALA A 362 -16.54 22.93 12.76
N VAL A 363 -17.01 22.79 14.01
CA VAL A 363 -17.08 21.49 14.71
C VAL A 363 -17.97 20.52 13.95
N MET A 364 -19.16 20.96 13.49
CA MET A 364 -20.07 20.12 12.72
C MET A 364 -19.48 19.69 11.37
N ILE A 365 -18.73 20.56 10.67
CA ILE A 365 -18.05 20.20 9.42
C ILE A 365 -17.06 19.05 9.64
N VAL A 366 -16.26 19.13 10.71
CA VAL A 366 -15.29 18.08 11.05
C VAL A 366 -16.00 16.81 11.50
N LEU A 367 -17.05 16.92 12.32
CA LEU A 367 -17.84 15.78 12.79
C LEU A 367 -18.51 15.03 11.62
N VAL A 368 -19.07 15.75 10.65
CA VAL A 368 -19.65 15.15 9.43
C VAL A 368 -18.56 14.46 8.61
N GLY A 369 -17.38 15.05 8.50
CA GLY A 369 -16.23 14.42 7.84
C GLY A 369 -15.81 13.12 8.53
N TRP A 370 -15.69 13.13 9.85
CA TRP A 370 -15.41 11.93 10.64
C TRP A 370 -16.47 10.85 10.44
N GLN A 371 -17.75 11.24 10.50
CA GLN A 371 -18.85 10.30 10.31
C GLN A 371 -18.86 9.71 8.90
N ALA A 372 -18.54 10.51 7.88
CA ALA A 372 -18.41 10.05 6.50
C ALA A 372 -17.27 9.02 6.35
N THR A 373 -16.14 9.21 7.04
CA THR A 373 -15.05 8.20 7.02
C THR A 373 -15.44 6.88 7.69
N VAL A 374 -16.36 6.90 8.66
CA VAL A 374 -16.85 5.70 9.35
C VAL A 374 -17.96 5.00 8.56
N TRP A 375 -18.91 5.76 7.99
CA TRP A 375 -20.08 5.20 7.31
C TRP A 375 -19.87 4.87 5.83
N ALA A 376 -18.89 5.51 5.18
CA ALA A 376 -18.62 5.30 3.76
C ALA A 376 -17.14 5.03 3.47
N PRO A 377 -16.53 3.98 4.10
CA PRO A 377 -15.13 3.64 3.87
C PRO A 377 -14.84 3.32 2.40
N ASP A 378 -15.80 2.73 1.69
CA ASP A 378 -15.68 2.44 0.24
C ASP A 378 -15.59 3.70 -0.62
N LEU A 379 -16.31 4.76 -0.23
CA LEU A 379 -16.23 6.05 -0.93
C LEU A 379 -14.86 6.69 -0.74
N VAL A 380 -14.30 6.60 0.48
CA VAL A 380 -12.94 7.05 0.77
C VAL A 380 -11.95 6.27 -0.10
N ALA A 381 -11.99 4.94 -0.06
CA ALA A 381 -11.10 4.09 -0.85
C ALA A 381 -11.20 4.40 -2.36
N ALA A 382 -12.41 4.60 -2.89
CA ALA A 382 -12.65 4.94 -4.29
C ALA A 382 -12.09 6.32 -4.68
N ASP A 383 -12.17 7.32 -3.80
CA ASP A 383 -11.59 8.64 -4.08
C ASP A 383 -10.06 8.62 -4.04
N PHE A 384 -9.45 7.85 -3.12
CA PHE A 384 -8.00 7.60 -3.15
C PHE A 384 -7.58 6.88 -4.45
N GLN A 385 -8.38 5.93 -4.94
CA GLN A 385 -8.14 5.30 -6.24
C GLN A 385 -8.17 6.31 -7.40
N ARG A 386 -9.15 7.21 -7.44
CA ARG A 386 -9.25 8.23 -8.50
C ARG A 386 -8.15 9.27 -8.47
N ILE A 387 -7.65 9.64 -7.29
CA ILE A 387 -6.55 10.61 -7.19
C ILE A 387 -5.26 10.06 -7.80
N GLU A 388 -5.07 8.73 -7.80
CA GLU A 388 -3.79 8.12 -8.19
C GLU A 388 -3.79 7.33 -9.49
N SER A 389 -4.94 6.77 -9.86
CA SER A 389 -5.09 6.09 -11.14
C SER A 389 -5.44 7.08 -12.23
N ASP A 390 -5.07 6.80 -13.47
CA ASP A 390 -5.53 7.55 -14.64
C ASP A 390 -7.05 7.35 -14.91
N GLN A 391 -7.81 6.84 -13.93
CA GLN A 391 -9.24 6.65 -14.05
C GLN A 391 -9.94 8.00 -14.15
N LEU A 392 -10.79 8.13 -15.17
CA LEU A 392 -11.62 9.30 -15.40
C LEU A 392 -12.61 9.51 -14.24
N GLY A 393 -12.46 10.62 -13.52
CA GLY A 393 -13.45 11.07 -12.54
C GLY A 393 -12.85 11.93 -11.43
N LEU A 394 -13.61 12.93 -11.00
CA LEU A 394 -13.21 13.79 -9.88
C LEU A 394 -13.43 13.06 -8.52
N PRO A 395 -12.55 13.27 -7.52
CA PRO A 395 -12.77 12.74 -6.18
C PRO A 395 -13.98 13.41 -5.54
N ARG A 396 -14.95 12.65 -5.01
CA ARG A 396 -16.27 13.17 -4.58
C ARG A 396 -16.23 13.85 -3.21
N MET A 397 -15.53 13.26 -2.25
CA MET A 397 -15.44 13.72 -0.86
C MET A 397 -14.98 15.19 -0.74
N PRO A 398 -13.95 15.66 -1.47
CA PRO A 398 -13.59 17.09 -1.47
C PRO A 398 -14.73 18.03 -1.88
N PHE A 399 -15.54 17.67 -2.88
CA PHE A 399 -16.67 18.51 -3.31
C PHE A 399 -17.81 18.49 -2.30
N ILE A 400 -18.11 17.33 -1.72
CA ILE A 400 -19.11 17.22 -0.65
C ILE A 400 -18.66 18.06 0.55
N ALA A 401 -17.38 17.97 0.94
CA ALA A 401 -16.80 18.78 2.03
C ALA A 401 -16.94 20.29 1.75
N ALA A 402 -16.62 20.72 0.52
CA ALA A 402 -16.75 22.10 0.10
C ALA A 402 -18.20 22.60 0.19
N LEU A 403 -19.16 21.80 -0.29
CA LEU A 403 -20.59 22.11 -0.23
C LEU A 403 -21.10 22.19 1.21
N VAL A 404 -20.77 21.21 2.04
CA VAL A 404 -21.13 21.18 3.47
C VAL A 404 -20.53 22.39 4.19
N GLY A 405 -19.27 22.72 3.90
CA GLY A 405 -18.59 23.90 4.44
C GLY A 405 -19.32 25.19 4.10
N TRP A 406 -19.69 25.39 2.83
CA TRP A 406 -20.48 26.53 2.39
C TRP A 406 -21.83 26.64 3.08
N LEU A 407 -22.60 25.54 3.11
CA LEU A 407 -23.94 25.50 3.69
C LEU A 407 -23.92 25.79 5.20
N LEU A 408 -23.02 25.17 5.95
CA LEU A 408 -22.94 25.35 7.40
C LEU A 408 -22.39 26.74 7.79
N ALA A 409 -21.42 27.27 7.04
CA ALA A 409 -20.95 28.64 7.24
C ALA A 409 -22.05 29.68 6.93
N GLY A 410 -22.82 29.46 5.87
CA GLY A 410 -23.99 30.27 5.51
C GLY A 410 -25.10 30.21 6.56
N LEU A 411 -25.44 29.02 7.05
CA LEU A 411 -26.44 28.83 8.09
C LEU A 411 -26.05 29.49 9.42
N ALA A 412 -24.78 29.35 9.83
CA ALA A 412 -24.25 30.00 11.02
C ALA A 412 -24.39 31.53 10.97
N ALA A 413 -24.17 32.11 9.79
CA ALA A 413 -24.39 33.52 9.56
C ALA A 413 -25.87 33.93 9.71
N LEU A 414 -26.81 33.14 9.19
CA LEU A 414 -28.25 33.39 9.29
C LEU A 414 -28.76 33.28 10.73
N LEU A 415 -28.36 32.23 11.46
CA LEU A 415 -28.79 31.99 12.84
C LEU A 415 -28.24 33.03 13.82
N GLY A 416 -27.00 33.50 13.60
CA GLY A 416 -26.40 34.58 14.38
C GLY A 416 -27.08 35.94 14.22
N GLY A 417 -27.92 36.12 13.18
CA GLY A 417 -28.55 37.38 12.79
C GLY A 417 -30.02 37.57 13.19
N ARG A 418 -30.70 36.57 13.76
CA ARG A 418 -32.17 36.56 13.94
C ARG A 418 -32.78 37.75 14.72
N ASN A 419 -32.01 38.46 15.55
CA ASN A 419 -32.50 39.63 16.32
C ASN A 419 -31.82 40.95 15.94
N ALA A 420 -31.01 40.98 14.87
CA ALA A 420 -30.32 42.17 14.43
C ALA A 420 -30.80 42.57 13.04
N GLN A 421 -30.91 43.88 12.80
CA GLN A 421 -31.29 44.46 11.50
C GLN A 421 -30.66 43.74 10.29
N PRO A 422 -31.33 43.72 9.12
CA PRO A 422 -31.05 42.88 7.94
C PRO A 422 -29.69 43.07 7.23
N LYS A 423 -28.68 43.65 7.90
CA LYS A 423 -27.35 43.97 7.36
C LYS A 423 -26.21 43.37 8.18
N GLN A 424 -26.39 42.19 8.80
CA GLN A 424 -25.29 41.51 9.50
C GLN A 424 -24.42 40.66 8.55
N PRO A 425 -23.09 40.62 8.75
CA PRO A 425 -22.12 39.97 7.84
C PRO A 425 -22.19 38.45 7.89
N VAL A 426 -22.50 37.83 6.76
CA VAL A 426 -22.09 36.46 6.47
C VAL A 426 -20.56 36.29 6.55
N GLY A 427 -19.80 37.31 6.16
CA GLY A 427 -18.34 37.23 6.08
C GLY A 427 -17.61 37.08 7.41
N ARG A 428 -18.15 37.58 8.52
CA ARG A 428 -17.50 37.42 9.84
C ARG A 428 -17.62 35.97 10.34
N SER A 429 -18.81 35.37 10.21
CA SER A 429 -19.01 33.96 10.56
C SER A 429 -18.12 33.07 9.71
N ALA A 430 -18.12 33.30 8.39
CA ALA A 430 -17.27 32.56 7.46
C ALA A 430 -15.77 32.70 7.78
N ALA A 431 -15.28 33.90 8.10
CA ALA A 431 -13.88 34.11 8.49
C ALA A 431 -13.51 33.40 9.80
N ILE A 432 -14.40 33.40 10.80
CA ILE A 432 -14.18 32.66 12.06
C ILE A 432 -14.19 31.15 11.80
N THR A 433 -15.18 30.63 11.07
CA THR A 433 -15.25 29.22 10.69
C THR A 433 -14.00 28.80 9.90
N TRP A 434 -13.56 29.62 8.94
CA TRP A 434 -12.33 29.37 8.19
C TRP A 434 -11.11 29.30 9.09
N LEU A 435 -10.95 30.27 10.00
CA LEU A 435 -9.84 30.27 10.96
C LEU A 435 -9.85 29.00 11.83
N VAL A 436 -11.01 28.61 12.37
CA VAL A 436 -11.14 27.41 13.21
C VAL A 436 -10.80 26.16 12.40
N LEU A 437 -11.31 26.01 11.18
CA LEU A 437 -10.97 24.88 10.31
C LEU A 437 -9.47 24.86 9.97
N SER A 438 -8.86 26.02 9.74
CA SER A 438 -7.41 26.12 9.46
C SER A 438 -6.57 25.69 10.65
N VAL A 439 -6.98 26.05 11.87
CA VAL A 439 -6.33 25.61 13.12
C VAL A 439 -6.53 24.10 13.32
N LEU A 440 -7.72 23.58 13.05
CA LEU A 440 -8.03 22.14 13.18
C LEU A 440 -7.33 21.29 12.11
N LEU A 441 -7.02 21.83 10.93
CA LEU A 441 -6.32 21.10 9.88
C LEU A 441 -4.93 20.62 10.33
N LEU A 442 -4.18 21.43 11.07
CA LEU A 442 -2.82 21.10 11.51
C LEU A 442 -2.72 19.82 12.36
N PRO A 443 -3.48 19.64 13.46
CA PRO A 443 -3.46 18.39 14.22
C PRO A 443 -3.96 17.18 13.42
N LEU A 444 -4.89 17.37 12.48
CA LEU A 444 -5.35 16.28 11.60
C LEU A 444 -4.22 15.80 10.67
N VAL A 445 -3.49 16.73 10.07
CA VAL A 445 -2.33 16.41 9.22
C VAL A 445 -1.20 15.79 10.05
N PHE A 446 -0.98 16.27 11.27
CA PHE A 446 -0.02 15.68 12.21
C PHE A 446 -0.39 14.24 12.58
N ALA A 447 -1.67 13.98 12.89
CA ALA A 447 -2.17 12.62 13.14
C ALA A 447 -1.97 11.71 11.91
N ALA A 448 -2.31 12.21 10.71
CA ALA A 448 -2.06 11.47 9.48
C ALA A 448 -0.57 11.13 9.26
N ASP A 449 0.34 12.05 9.59
CA ASP A 449 1.78 11.76 9.51
C ASP A 449 2.25 10.73 10.55
N ILE A 450 1.69 10.72 11.77
CA ILE A 450 1.96 9.68 12.77
C ILE A 450 1.57 8.31 12.23
N PHE A 451 0.32 8.14 11.81
CA PHE A 451 -0.16 6.87 11.26
C PHE A 451 0.58 6.47 9.98
N ARG A 452 1.06 7.43 9.19
CA ARG A 452 1.90 7.15 8.02
C ARG A 452 3.25 6.57 8.45
N ARG A 453 3.88 7.10 9.51
CA ARG A 453 5.13 6.55 10.05
C ARG A 453 4.94 5.17 10.66
N GLU A 454 3.85 4.95 11.38
CA GLU A 454 3.49 3.62 11.90
C GLU A 454 3.24 2.63 10.77
N TYR A 455 2.58 3.07 9.71
CA TYR A 455 2.38 2.27 8.50
C TYR A 455 3.73 1.91 7.85
N ASP A 456 4.63 2.89 7.65
CA ASP A 456 5.98 2.65 7.12
C ASP A 456 6.77 1.66 7.99
N ALA A 457 6.68 1.78 9.32
CA ALA A 457 7.31 0.85 10.25
C ALA A 457 6.70 -0.55 10.14
N GLY A 458 5.38 -0.64 10.02
CA GLY A 458 4.62 -1.87 9.75
C GLY A 458 5.09 -2.58 8.48
N LEU A 459 5.42 -1.81 7.44
CA LEU A 459 5.95 -2.34 6.19
C LEU A 459 7.38 -2.87 6.30
N ALA A 460 8.17 -2.39 7.26
CA ALA A 460 9.56 -2.81 7.44
C ALA A 460 9.71 -4.16 8.14
N TYR A 461 8.65 -4.69 8.77
CA TYR A 461 8.70 -5.96 9.51
C TYR A 461 9.17 -7.13 8.62
N PRO A 462 9.98 -8.06 9.16
CA PRO A 462 10.42 -9.25 8.44
C PRO A 462 9.24 -10.07 7.96
N LEU A 463 9.33 -10.57 6.74
CA LEU A 463 8.21 -11.30 6.12
C LEU A 463 7.88 -12.62 6.86
N ASN A 464 8.85 -13.21 7.56
CA ASN A 464 8.65 -14.42 8.34
C ASN A 464 7.76 -14.17 9.57
N GLU A 465 7.96 -13.04 10.26
CA GLU A 465 7.11 -12.62 11.39
C GLU A 465 5.71 -12.21 10.93
N GLN A 466 5.60 -11.65 9.73
CA GLN A 466 4.31 -11.29 9.15
C GLN A 466 3.48 -12.52 8.76
N LEU A 467 4.13 -13.55 8.21
CA LEU A 467 3.46 -14.81 7.87
C LEU A 467 2.93 -15.54 9.12
N SER A 468 3.71 -15.60 10.19
CA SER A 468 3.25 -16.22 11.44
C SER A 468 2.13 -15.41 12.10
N GLN A 469 2.14 -14.09 11.99
CA GLN A 469 1.02 -13.24 12.46
C GLN A 469 -0.28 -13.42 11.65
N ILE A 470 -0.19 -13.63 10.33
CA ILE A 470 -1.36 -13.73 9.44
C ILE A 470 -1.94 -15.15 9.45
N ALA A 471 -1.11 -16.19 9.55
CA ALA A 471 -1.50 -17.55 9.18
C ALA A 471 -1.72 -18.52 10.36
N ASP A 472 -1.91 -18.02 11.59
CA ASP A 472 -2.10 -18.75 12.89
C ASP A 472 -0.79 -18.93 13.72
N PRO A 473 -0.78 -18.65 15.04
CA PRO A 473 0.32 -18.99 15.96
C PRO A 473 0.78 -20.46 15.92
N ASN A 474 -0.02 -21.40 15.38
CA ASN A 474 0.41 -22.78 15.17
C ASN A 474 1.40 -22.98 14.00
N ALA A 475 1.69 -21.94 13.20
CA ALA A 475 2.67 -22.01 12.10
C ALA A 475 4.07 -22.39 12.60
N ASP A 476 4.45 -21.98 13.81
CA ASP A 476 5.75 -22.32 14.41
C ASP A 476 5.90 -23.84 14.62
N GLY A 477 4.81 -24.51 15.02
CA GLY A 477 4.77 -25.97 15.17
C GLY A 477 4.82 -26.75 13.85
N LEU A 478 4.59 -26.11 12.69
CA LEU A 478 4.86 -26.70 11.37
C LEU A 478 6.33 -26.53 10.99
N LEU A 479 6.89 -25.34 11.20
CA LEU A 479 8.29 -25.05 10.84
C LEU A 479 9.26 -25.92 11.64
N ASP A 480 8.99 -26.16 12.92
CA ASP A 480 9.82 -27.05 13.75
C ASP A 480 9.78 -28.51 13.29
N GLU A 481 8.59 -29.01 12.92
CA GLU A 481 8.47 -30.37 12.36
C GLU A 481 9.17 -30.50 11.02
N LEU A 482 9.06 -29.50 10.15
CA LEU A 482 9.80 -29.49 8.89
C LEU A 482 11.31 -29.45 9.13
N ARG A 483 11.81 -28.70 10.12
CA ARG A 483 13.24 -28.71 10.48
C ARG A 483 13.70 -30.09 10.92
N ALA A 484 12.92 -30.78 11.74
CA ALA A 484 13.23 -32.12 12.24
C ALA A 484 13.06 -33.23 11.19
N TRP A 485 12.25 -33.00 10.16
CA TRP A 485 11.99 -33.97 9.10
C TRP A 485 13.11 -34.04 8.07
N HIS A 486 13.57 -35.26 7.77
CA HIS A 486 14.61 -35.56 6.78
C HIS A 486 14.04 -36.50 5.71
N PRO A 487 13.53 -35.95 4.58
CA PRO A 487 13.01 -36.74 3.46
C PRO A 487 14.06 -37.57 2.73
#